data_AF-A0ABD5CKQ9-F1
#
_entry.id   AF-A0ABD5CKQ9-F1
#
_cell.length_a   1.000
_cell.length_b   1.000
_cell.length_c   1.000
_cell.angle_alpha   90.00
_cell.angle_beta   90.00
_cell.angle_gamma   90.00
#
_symmetry.space_group_name_H-M   'P 1'
#
loop_
_entity.id
_entity.type
_entity.pdbx_description
1 polymer ?
#
loop_
_entity_poly.entity_id
_entity_poly.type
_entity_poly.pdbx_seq_one_letter_code
_entity_poly.pdbx_strand_id
1 'polypeptide(L)'
;MGKLALAAKVTHVPSLYLSELDGPHKGCRQPAIDGHHEIGRRCRELGVDTIVVFDVHWLVNSEYHINCAPKFEGVYTSNELPHFIKNMPYAYPGNVELGNLIAEAANEIGVKSRAHSETTLELEYGTLVPMRYMNSDQHFKTVSVAGWCMWHQLETSARFGLAVRKAIEEHYDGTVAILASGSLSHHFADNGTAEQFMHKVWSPFLEQMDRRVVELWQGGDWKTFCDMLPLYNEKCWGEGGMHDTAMLLGALGWDRYDGKVEVITPYFGSSGTGQINAIFPVTPLPA
;
A
#
# COMPACT_ATOMS: atom_id res chain seq x y z
N MET A 1 -19.90 1.74 -15.93
CA MET A 1 -19.22 2.68 -15.02
C MET A 1 -18.58 1.83 -13.95
N GLY A 2 -17.27 1.95 -13.78
CA GLY A 2 -16.52 1.15 -12.84
C GLY A 2 -16.79 1.55 -11.40
N LYS A 3 -16.23 0.76 -10.48
CA LYS A 3 -16.45 0.91 -9.04
C LYS A 3 -15.14 0.69 -8.33
N LEU A 4 -14.66 1.66 -7.54
CA LEU A 4 -13.73 1.31 -6.47
C LEU A 4 -14.56 0.80 -5.29
N ALA A 5 -14.34 -0.46 -4.93
CA ALA A 5 -15.17 -1.18 -3.97
C ALA A 5 -14.52 -1.34 -2.59
N LEU A 6 -13.19 -1.32 -2.52
CA LEU A 6 -12.44 -1.46 -1.28
C LEU A 6 -11.16 -0.63 -1.34
N ALA A 7 -10.84 0.04 -0.23
CA ALA A 7 -9.61 0.78 -0.06
C ALA A 7 -8.97 0.35 1.27
N ALA A 8 -7.66 0.07 1.30
CA ALA A 8 -6.99 -0.40 2.51
C ALA A 8 -5.55 0.10 2.61
N LYS A 9 -5.07 0.26 3.84
CA LYS A 9 -3.65 0.35 4.19
C LYS A 9 -3.21 -1.04 4.66
N VAL A 10 -2.17 -1.58 4.06
CA VAL A 10 -1.74 -2.97 4.31
C VAL A 10 -0.23 -3.05 4.56
N THR A 11 0.16 -3.91 5.49
CA THR A 11 1.57 -4.21 5.75
C THR A 11 2.14 -5.08 4.64
N HIS A 12 3.42 -4.93 4.34
CA HIS A 12 4.15 -5.84 3.44
C HIS A 12 5.47 -6.27 4.04
N VAL A 13 5.59 -6.27 5.39
CA VAL A 13 6.89 -6.55 5.99
C VAL A 13 7.41 -7.92 5.57
N PRO A 14 8.68 -8.02 5.16
CA PRO A 14 9.26 -9.30 4.74
C PRO A 14 9.22 -10.40 5.81
N SER A 15 9.01 -10.03 7.08
CA SER A 15 8.80 -11.00 8.17
C SER A 15 7.51 -11.81 8.03
N LEU A 16 6.53 -11.38 7.21
CA LEU A 16 5.39 -12.22 6.84
C LEU A 16 5.86 -13.47 6.07
N TYR A 17 6.74 -13.30 5.09
CA TYR A 17 7.29 -14.44 4.35
C TYR A 17 8.12 -15.36 5.25
N LEU A 18 8.96 -14.80 6.13
CA LEU A 18 9.67 -15.59 7.14
C LEU A 18 8.73 -16.38 8.06
N SER A 19 7.55 -15.83 8.35
CA SER A 19 6.55 -16.49 9.20
C SER A 19 5.98 -17.75 8.57
N GLU A 20 6.09 -17.94 7.25
CA GLU A 20 5.66 -19.17 6.57
C GLU A 20 6.71 -20.28 6.64
N LEU A 21 7.99 -19.90 6.70
CA LEU A 21 9.11 -20.83 6.59
C LEU A 21 9.31 -21.61 7.89
N ASP A 22 9.77 -22.85 7.77
CA ASP A 22 10.20 -23.63 8.92
C ASP A 22 11.40 -22.97 9.62
N GLY A 23 11.30 -22.80 10.93
CA GLY A 23 12.32 -22.13 11.72
C GLY A 23 11.76 -21.46 12.97
N PRO A 24 12.59 -20.69 13.70
CA PRO A 24 12.20 -20.04 14.96
C PRO A 24 11.13 -18.95 14.80
N HIS A 25 10.97 -18.40 13.59
CA HIS A 25 9.99 -17.35 13.29
C HIS A 25 8.68 -17.87 12.68
N LYS A 26 8.52 -19.19 12.51
CA LYS A 26 7.31 -19.78 11.96
C LYS A 26 6.08 -19.34 12.76
N GLY A 27 5.06 -18.82 12.06
CA GLY A 27 3.80 -18.35 12.65
C GLY A 27 3.87 -16.99 13.36
N CYS A 28 5.03 -16.32 13.41
CA CYS A 28 5.18 -15.07 14.16
C CYS A 28 4.38 -13.87 13.62
N ARG A 29 3.87 -13.96 12.38
CA ARG A 29 3.03 -12.95 11.71
C ARG A 29 1.67 -13.49 11.27
N GLN A 30 1.21 -14.60 11.84
CA GLN A 30 -0.07 -15.19 11.45
C GLN A 30 -1.24 -14.19 11.46
N PRO A 31 -1.40 -13.30 12.47
CA PRO A 31 -2.50 -12.32 12.45
C PRO A 31 -2.45 -11.32 11.27
N ALA A 32 -1.26 -11.01 10.75
CA ALA A 32 -1.10 -10.13 9.59
C ALA A 32 -1.39 -10.88 8.28
N ILE A 33 -0.95 -12.14 8.19
CA ILE A 33 -1.26 -13.03 7.07
C ILE A 33 -2.78 -13.27 6.98
N ASP A 34 -3.42 -13.58 8.11
CA ASP A 34 -4.88 -13.76 8.19
C ASP A 34 -5.61 -12.48 7.80
N GLY A 35 -5.08 -11.31 8.18
CA GLY A 35 -5.64 -10.02 7.77
C GLY A 35 -5.58 -9.79 6.26
N HIS A 36 -4.50 -10.20 5.59
CA HIS A 36 -4.47 -10.18 4.13
C HIS A 36 -5.48 -11.13 3.51
N HIS A 37 -5.59 -12.36 4.01
CA HIS A 37 -6.59 -13.30 3.54
C HIS A 37 -8.01 -12.76 3.71
N GLU A 38 -8.30 -12.10 4.84
CA GLU A 38 -9.60 -11.48 5.10
C GLU A 38 -9.90 -10.32 4.12
N ILE A 39 -8.94 -9.42 3.88
CA ILE A 39 -9.08 -8.36 2.88
C ILE A 39 -9.31 -8.98 1.49
N GLY A 40 -8.52 -9.99 1.12
CA GLY A 40 -8.67 -10.71 -0.15
C GLY A 40 -10.01 -11.41 -0.30
N ARG A 41 -10.56 -11.96 0.78
CA ARG A 41 -11.92 -12.55 0.81
C ARG A 41 -12.98 -11.48 0.57
N ARG A 42 -12.91 -10.35 1.28
CA ARG A 42 -13.85 -9.22 1.08
C ARG A 42 -13.77 -8.63 -0.32
N CYS A 43 -12.57 -8.51 -0.91
CA CYS A 43 -12.41 -8.12 -2.31
C CYS A 43 -13.20 -9.04 -3.26
N ARG A 44 -13.12 -10.37 -3.07
CA ARG A 44 -13.88 -11.34 -3.87
C ARG A 44 -15.39 -11.18 -3.69
N GLU A 45 -15.86 -11.02 -2.46
CA GLU A 45 -17.30 -10.82 -2.18
C GLU A 45 -17.85 -9.53 -2.78
N LEU A 46 -17.01 -8.49 -2.87
CA LEU A 46 -17.35 -7.22 -3.50
C LEU A 46 -17.25 -7.25 -5.03
N GLY A 47 -16.85 -8.38 -5.61
CA GLY A 47 -16.71 -8.56 -7.06
C GLY A 47 -15.47 -7.90 -7.66
N VAL A 48 -14.45 -7.60 -6.84
CA VAL A 48 -13.19 -6.99 -7.32
C VAL A 48 -12.51 -7.91 -8.34
N ASP A 49 -12.14 -7.33 -9.48
CA ASP A 49 -11.39 -7.99 -10.56
C ASP A 49 -9.94 -7.47 -10.67
N THR A 50 -9.65 -6.27 -10.16
CA THR A 50 -8.33 -5.64 -10.25
C THR A 50 -7.94 -5.01 -8.92
N ILE A 51 -6.68 -5.20 -8.53
CA ILE A 51 -6.07 -4.52 -7.38
C ILE A 51 -5.01 -3.54 -7.88
N VAL A 52 -5.16 -2.27 -7.51
CA VAL A 52 -4.15 -1.23 -7.65
C VAL A 52 -3.37 -1.15 -6.34
N VAL A 53 -2.05 -1.31 -6.40
CA VAL A 53 -1.16 -1.24 -5.23
C VAL A 53 -0.28 0.00 -5.33
N PHE A 54 -0.33 0.86 -4.32
CA PHE A 54 0.66 1.91 -4.11
C PHE A 54 1.82 1.30 -3.34
N ASP A 55 2.94 1.08 -4.05
CA ASP A 55 4.08 0.29 -3.59
C ASP A 55 5.22 1.21 -3.13
N VAL A 56 5.40 1.34 -1.82
CA VAL A 56 6.46 2.18 -1.23
C VAL A 56 7.88 1.62 -1.43
N HIS A 57 8.07 0.45 -2.03
CA HIS A 57 9.41 -0.02 -2.42
C HIS A 57 9.77 0.35 -3.85
N TRP A 58 8.80 0.84 -4.64
CA TRP A 58 9.10 1.39 -5.95
C TRP A 58 9.39 2.89 -5.85
N LEU A 59 10.68 3.21 -5.77
CA LEU A 59 11.18 4.58 -5.71
C LEU A 59 11.20 5.25 -7.09
N VAL A 60 10.63 6.44 -7.17
CA VAL A 60 10.71 7.33 -8.34
C VAL A 60 11.14 8.75 -7.95
N ASN A 61 11.82 9.42 -8.87
CA ASN A 61 12.34 10.78 -8.67
C ASN A 61 11.55 11.87 -9.40
N SER A 62 10.79 11.51 -10.42
CA SER A 62 10.08 12.46 -11.29
C SER A 62 8.76 11.85 -11.73
N GLU A 63 7.68 12.65 -11.76
CA GLU A 63 6.35 12.22 -12.21
C GLU A 63 5.80 11.00 -11.44
N TYR A 64 4.57 10.59 -11.69
CA TYR A 64 4.00 9.35 -11.13
C TYR A 64 4.11 8.22 -12.16
N HIS A 65 4.46 7.02 -11.71
CA HIS A 65 4.69 5.89 -12.59
C HIS A 65 3.75 4.73 -12.23
N ILE A 66 3.12 4.16 -13.26
CA ILE A 66 2.17 3.06 -13.14
C ILE A 66 2.71 1.86 -13.93
N ASN A 67 3.08 0.78 -13.24
CA ASN A 67 3.47 -0.48 -13.85
C ASN A 67 2.20 -1.31 -14.12
N CYS A 68 1.87 -1.44 -15.40
CA CYS A 68 0.63 -2.05 -15.88
C CYS A 68 0.90 -2.97 -17.07
N ALA A 69 2.04 -3.68 -17.05
CA ALA A 69 2.33 -4.73 -18.03
C ALA A 69 1.18 -5.75 -18.11
N PRO A 70 0.95 -6.42 -19.25
CA PRO A 70 -0.16 -7.37 -19.39
C PRO A 70 -0.05 -8.59 -18.45
N LYS A 71 1.15 -8.89 -17.96
CA LYS A 71 1.48 -10.00 -17.09
C LYS A 71 2.74 -9.68 -16.29
N PHE A 72 2.79 -10.17 -15.06
CA PHE A 72 3.97 -10.19 -14.21
C PHE A 72 4.32 -11.64 -13.88
N GLU A 73 5.57 -12.06 -14.04
CA GLU A 73 6.06 -13.38 -13.62
C GLU A 73 7.56 -13.31 -13.36
N GLY A 74 8.02 -13.94 -12.29
CA GLY A 74 9.44 -13.97 -11.96
C GLY A 74 9.75 -14.70 -10.66
N VAL A 75 11.01 -14.59 -10.23
CA VAL A 75 11.50 -15.11 -8.95
C VAL A 75 12.24 -13.98 -8.23
N TYR A 76 11.68 -13.54 -7.10
CA TYR A 76 12.15 -12.36 -6.39
C TYR A 76 13.04 -12.71 -5.20
N THR A 77 14.08 -11.92 -4.98
CA THR A 77 14.86 -11.86 -3.74
C THR A 77 14.92 -10.40 -3.32
N SER A 78 14.61 -10.11 -2.05
CA SER A 78 14.60 -8.73 -1.58
C SER A 78 16.00 -8.12 -1.67
N ASN A 79 16.10 -6.96 -2.30
CA ASN A 79 17.31 -6.15 -2.35
C ASN A 79 17.65 -5.53 -0.99
N GLU A 80 16.63 -5.27 -0.16
CA GLU A 80 16.77 -4.67 1.18
C GLU A 80 17.01 -5.73 2.27
N LEU A 81 16.24 -6.81 2.27
CA LEU A 81 16.30 -7.89 3.26
C LEU A 81 16.37 -9.28 2.59
N PRO A 82 17.46 -9.61 1.87
CA PRO A 82 17.60 -10.87 1.12
C PRO A 82 17.61 -12.12 2.02
N HIS A 83 17.84 -11.95 3.32
CA HIS A 83 17.78 -13.02 4.32
C HIS A 83 16.36 -13.24 4.85
N PHE A 84 15.41 -12.35 4.52
CA PHE A 84 13.98 -12.52 4.82
C PHE A 84 13.27 -13.12 3.61
N ILE A 85 13.28 -12.43 2.47
CA ILE A 85 12.68 -12.92 1.21
C ILE A 85 13.79 -13.33 0.24
N LYS A 86 13.82 -14.62 -0.08
CA LYS A 86 14.75 -15.22 -1.05
C LYS A 86 14.02 -16.20 -1.95
N ASN A 87 14.31 -16.13 -3.25
CA ASN A 87 13.81 -17.04 -4.28
C ASN A 87 12.28 -17.22 -4.26
N MET A 88 11.53 -16.14 -4.04
CA MET A 88 10.07 -16.17 -3.99
C MET A 88 9.48 -16.12 -5.41
N PRO A 89 8.93 -17.22 -5.94
CA PRO A 89 8.27 -17.19 -7.25
C PRO A 89 6.97 -16.39 -7.17
N TYR A 90 6.63 -15.68 -8.24
CA TYR A 90 5.37 -14.96 -8.37
C TYR A 90 4.87 -14.97 -9.82
N ALA A 91 3.55 -14.91 -9.99
CA ALA A 91 2.90 -14.74 -11.27
C ALA A 91 1.53 -14.09 -11.07
N TYR A 92 1.25 -12.98 -11.77
CA TYR A 92 -0.01 -12.25 -11.68
C TYR A 92 -0.43 -11.71 -13.06
N PRO A 93 -1.71 -11.77 -13.43
CA PRO A 93 -2.22 -11.04 -14.58
C PRO A 93 -2.12 -9.54 -14.31
N GLY A 94 -1.79 -8.75 -15.33
CA GLY A 94 -1.76 -7.30 -15.21
C GLY A 94 -2.96 -6.62 -15.88
N ASN A 95 -3.00 -5.29 -15.86
CA ASN A 95 -4.12 -4.51 -16.41
C ASN A 95 -3.64 -3.26 -17.15
N VAL A 96 -3.36 -3.42 -18.45
CA VAL A 96 -2.88 -2.35 -19.34
C VAL A 96 -3.91 -1.22 -19.46
N GLU A 97 -5.19 -1.56 -19.61
CA GLU A 97 -6.27 -0.60 -19.78
C GLU A 97 -6.38 0.32 -18.57
N LEU A 98 -6.54 -0.23 -17.36
CA LEU A 98 -6.68 0.57 -16.15
C LEU A 98 -5.44 1.44 -15.90
N GLY A 99 -4.23 0.90 -16.14
CA GLY A 99 -3.00 1.66 -15.95
C GLY A 99 -2.91 2.89 -16.86
N ASN A 100 -3.30 2.76 -18.13
CA ASN A 100 -3.37 3.89 -19.06
C ASN A 100 -4.42 4.91 -18.64
N LEU A 101 -5.63 4.45 -18.26
CA LEU A 101 -6.70 5.34 -17.79
C LEU A 101 -6.29 6.15 -16.55
N ILE A 102 -5.55 5.55 -15.62
CA ILE A 102 -5.01 6.25 -14.45
C ILE A 102 -4.05 7.36 -14.89
N ALA A 103 -3.13 7.07 -15.82
CA ALA A 103 -2.19 8.07 -16.31
C ALA A 103 -2.91 9.22 -17.04
N GLU A 104 -3.90 8.91 -17.87
CA GLU A 104 -4.71 9.90 -18.59
C GLU A 104 -5.46 10.82 -17.63
N ALA A 105 -6.26 10.25 -16.72
CA ALA A 105 -7.02 11.00 -15.73
C ALA A 105 -6.14 11.89 -14.84
N ALA A 106 -4.94 11.41 -14.47
CA ALA A 106 -3.99 12.18 -13.69
C ALA A 106 -3.45 13.38 -14.49
N ASN A 107 -3.08 13.16 -15.75
CA ASN A 107 -2.57 14.23 -16.62
C ASN A 107 -3.64 15.29 -16.93
N GLU A 108 -4.91 14.89 -17.09
CA GLU A 108 -6.04 15.81 -17.29
C GLU A 108 -6.22 16.80 -16.14
N ILE A 109 -6.02 16.35 -14.90
CA ILE A 109 -6.08 17.22 -13.72
C ILE A 109 -4.73 17.89 -13.41
N GLY A 110 -3.74 17.80 -14.31
CA GLY A 110 -2.44 18.47 -14.18
C GLY A 110 -1.41 17.74 -13.30
N VAL A 111 -1.58 16.44 -13.04
CA VAL A 111 -0.62 15.60 -12.32
C VAL A 111 0.15 14.73 -13.32
N LYS A 112 1.41 15.08 -13.57
CA LYS A 112 2.26 14.41 -14.57
C LYS A 112 2.51 12.96 -14.20
N SER A 113 2.10 12.05 -15.10
CA SER A 113 2.10 10.61 -14.87
C SER A 113 2.39 9.81 -16.14
N ARG A 114 2.96 8.61 -16.00
CA ARG A 114 3.28 7.68 -17.09
C ARG A 114 2.86 6.26 -16.75
N ALA A 115 2.16 5.62 -17.67
CA ALA A 115 1.88 4.19 -17.65
C ALA A 115 2.97 3.40 -18.39
N HIS A 116 3.32 2.23 -17.86
CA HIS A 116 4.35 1.33 -18.38
C HIS A 116 3.73 -0.04 -18.62
N SER A 117 3.28 -0.29 -19.84
CA SER A 117 2.71 -1.57 -20.28
C SER A 117 3.69 -2.43 -21.09
N GLU A 118 4.64 -1.78 -21.79
CA GLU A 118 5.68 -2.41 -22.61
C GLU A 118 7.05 -2.18 -21.96
N THR A 119 7.36 -2.94 -20.92
CA THR A 119 8.53 -2.72 -20.09
C THR A 119 9.09 -4.02 -19.52
N THR A 120 10.36 -4.00 -19.07
CA THR A 120 10.99 -5.07 -18.29
C THR A 120 10.92 -4.81 -16.79
N LEU A 121 10.14 -3.81 -16.35
CA LEU A 121 9.94 -3.53 -14.92
C LEU A 121 9.25 -4.70 -14.23
N GLU A 122 9.90 -5.22 -13.21
CA GLU A 122 9.34 -6.22 -12.30
C GLU A 122 8.46 -5.56 -11.22
N LEU A 123 7.85 -6.37 -10.37
CA LEU A 123 7.13 -5.91 -9.19
C LEU A 123 8.07 -5.88 -7.99
N GLU A 124 7.99 -4.83 -7.18
CA GLU A 124 8.69 -4.74 -5.91
C GLU A 124 7.93 -5.47 -4.79
N TYR A 125 8.61 -5.77 -3.69
CA TYR A 125 8.04 -6.61 -2.65
C TYR A 125 6.87 -5.97 -1.89
N GLY A 126 6.71 -4.65 -1.95
CA GLY A 126 5.51 -3.97 -1.48
C GLY A 126 4.26 -4.44 -2.22
N THR A 127 4.35 -4.73 -3.52
CA THR A 127 3.27 -5.38 -4.28
C THR A 127 3.23 -6.88 -4.04
N LEU A 128 4.39 -7.56 -4.06
CA LEU A 128 4.43 -9.02 -4.04
C LEU A 128 3.91 -9.63 -2.73
N VAL A 129 4.22 -9.03 -1.58
CA VAL A 129 3.83 -9.60 -0.27
C VAL A 129 2.31 -9.61 -0.08
N PRO A 130 1.56 -8.51 -0.27
CA PRO A 130 0.09 -8.57 -0.24
C PRO A 130 -0.47 -9.52 -1.29
N MET A 131 0.06 -9.51 -2.52
CA MET A 131 -0.45 -10.37 -3.60
C MET A 131 -0.20 -11.86 -3.34
N ARG A 132 0.86 -12.23 -2.63
CA ARG A 132 1.11 -13.62 -2.20
C ARG A 132 -0.04 -14.17 -1.36
N TYR A 133 -0.58 -13.38 -0.43
CA TYR A 133 -1.64 -13.82 0.46
C TYR A 133 -3.04 -13.58 -0.09
N MET A 134 -3.23 -12.54 -0.91
CA MET A 134 -4.54 -12.19 -1.45
C MET A 134 -4.86 -12.86 -2.80
N ASN A 135 -3.83 -13.13 -3.60
CA ASN A 135 -3.96 -13.38 -5.05
C ASN A 135 -3.15 -14.59 -5.54
N SER A 136 -2.90 -15.60 -4.67
CA SER A 136 -2.15 -16.80 -5.05
C SER A 136 -2.81 -17.65 -6.14
N ASP A 137 -4.12 -17.50 -6.31
CA ASP A 137 -4.95 -18.13 -7.33
C ASP A 137 -5.03 -17.32 -8.64
N GLN A 138 -4.35 -16.18 -8.72
CA GLN A 138 -4.36 -15.26 -9.87
C GLN A 138 -5.76 -14.74 -10.24
N HIS A 139 -6.67 -14.66 -9.27
CA HIS A 139 -8.03 -14.13 -9.49
C HIS A 139 -8.03 -12.65 -9.86
N PHE A 140 -7.23 -11.82 -9.19
CA PHE A 140 -7.15 -10.39 -9.43
C PHE A 140 -6.09 -10.03 -10.47
N LYS A 141 -6.42 -9.11 -11.38
CA LYS A 141 -5.40 -8.37 -12.14
C LYS A 141 -4.66 -7.42 -11.19
N THR A 142 -3.40 -7.14 -11.49
CA THR A 142 -2.53 -6.29 -10.67
C THR A 142 -2.08 -5.06 -11.45
N VAL A 143 -2.15 -3.90 -10.81
CA VAL A 143 -1.48 -2.66 -11.25
C VAL A 143 -0.65 -2.18 -10.08
N SER A 144 0.66 -2.01 -10.28
CA SER A 144 1.53 -1.42 -9.26
C SER A 144 1.81 0.03 -9.61
N VAL A 145 1.80 0.91 -8.62
CA VAL A 145 2.08 2.33 -8.77
C VAL A 145 3.19 2.68 -7.78
N ALA A 146 4.18 3.45 -8.24
CA ALA A 146 5.26 3.92 -7.40
C ALA A 146 4.72 4.71 -6.20
N GLY A 147 4.90 4.16 -5.00
CA GLY A 147 4.46 4.73 -3.72
C GLY A 147 5.58 5.42 -2.93
N TRP A 148 6.82 5.43 -3.44
CA TRP A 148 7.94 6.18 -2.87
C TRP A 148 8.40 7.29 -3.82
N CYS A 149 7.84 8.47 -3.64
CA CYS A 149 7.99 9.61 -4.54
C CYS A 149 8.97 10.65 -3.95
N MET A 150 10.28 10.43 -4.11
CA MET A 150 11.34 11.12 -3.35
C MET A 150 11.30 12.66 -3.40
N TRP A 151 10.86 13.24 -4.51
CA TRP A 151 10.86 14.70 -4.74
C TRP A 151 9.46 15.29 -4.93
N HIS A 152 8.43 14.57 -4.49
CA HIS A 152 7.04 14.96 -4.66
C HIS A 152 6.47 15.55 -3.38
N GLN A 153 5.36 16.27 -3.50
CA GLN A 153 4.60 16.79 -2.36
C GLN A 153 3.41 15.87 -2.07
N LEU A 154 3.08 15.69 -0.79
CA LEU A 154 1.96 14.86 -0.34
C LEU A 154 0.62 15.31 -0.95
N GLU A 155 0.41 16.62 -1.08
CA GLU A 155 -0.77 17.19 -1.71
C GLU A 155 -0.89 16.80 -3.19
N THR A 156 0.24 16.66 -3.88
CA THR A 156 0.23 16.18 -5.26
C THR A 156 -0.08 14.68 -5.31
N SER A 157 0.37 13.91 -4.32
CA SER A 157 0.04 12.47 -4.22
C SER A 157 -1.42 12.24 -3.87
N ALA A 158 -2.02 13.11 -3.04
CA ALA A 158 -3.46 13.15 -2.82
C ALA A 158 -4.22 13.40 -4.12
N ARG A 159 -3.78 14.36 -4.93
CA ARG A 159 -4.38 14.62 -6.26
C ARG A 159 -4.20 13.44 -7.20
N PHE A 160 -3.06 12.75 -7.17
CA PHE A 160 -2.88 11.50 -7.91
C PHE A 160 -3.88 10.42 -7.47
N GLY A 161 -4.08 10.23 -6.16
CA GLY A 161 -5.10 9.34 -5.61
C GLY A 161 -6.52 9.65 -6.10
N LEU A 162 -6.88 10.94 -6.14
CA LEU A 162 -8.14 11.39 -6.73
C LEU A 162 -8.24 11.01 -8.22
N ALA A 163 -7.16 11.17 -8.99
CA ALA A 163 -7.14 10.74 -10.38
C ALA A 163 -7.33 9.23 -10.55
N VAL A 164 -6.75 8.41 -9.66
CA VAL A 164 -6.99 6.96 -9.64
C VAL A 164 -8.48 6.67 -9.44
N ARG A 165 -9.13 7.35 -8.47
CA ARG A 165 -10.58 7.19 -8.24
C ARG A 165 -11.40 7.57 -9.48
N LYS A 166 -11.07 8.69 -10.13
CA LYS A 166 -11.74 9.13 -11.37
C LYS A 166 -11.57 8.16 -12.52
N ALA A 167 -10.35 7.68 -12.76
CA ALA A 167 -10.07 6.66 -13.77
C ALA A 167 -10.96 5.42 -13.58
N ILE A 168 -11.12 4.97 -12.34
CA ILE A 168 -11.93 3.81 -12.00
C ILE A 168 -13.42 4.07 -12.23
N GLU A 169 -13.98 5.16 -11.70
CA GLU A 169 -15.44 5.35 -11.70
C GLU A 169 -15.98 5.94 -13.00
N GLU A 170 -15.21 6.81 -13.66
CA GLU A 170 -15.65 7.56 -14.83
C GLU A 170 -15.33 6.83 -16.15
N HIS A 171 -14.23 6.05 -16.19
CA HIS A 171 -13.69 5.53 -17.45
C HIS A 171 -13.53 4.01 -17.50
N TYR A 172 -13.30 3.34 -16.37
CA TYR A 172 -13.07 1.90 -16.35
C TYR A 172 -14.38 1.09 -16.36
N ASP A 173 -14.35 -0.12 -16.93
CA ASP A 173 -15.42 -1.11 -16.82
C ASP A 173 -14.95 -2.30 -15.97
N GLY A 174 -15.09 -2.16 -14.65
CA GLY A 174 -14.68 -3.17 -13.69
C GLY A 174 -14.79 -2.71 -12.25
N THR A 175 -14.50 -3.62 -11.33
CA THR A 175 -14.51 -3.38 -9.89
C THR A 175 -13.10 -3.47 -9.34
N VAL A 176 -12.65 -2.40 -8.72
CA VAL A 176 -11.25 -2.20 -8.31
C VAL A 176 -11.14 -2.09 -6.80
N ALA A 177 -10.05 -2.63 -6.25
CA ALA A 177 -9.58 -2.30 -4.91
C ALA A 177 -8.27 -1.52 -4.97
N ILE A 178 -8.06 -0.62 -4.00
CA ILE A 178 -6.80 0.10 -3.80
C ILE A 178 -6.14 -0.38 -2.52
N LEU A 179 -4.86 -0.72 -2.59
CA LEU A 179 -4.02 -1.02 -1.44
C LEU A 179 -2.90 0.02 -1.36
N ALA A 180 -2.88 0.82 -0.30
CA ALA A 180 -1.66 1.49 0.14
C ALA A 180 -0.79 0.46 0.85
N SER A 181 0.20 -0.08 0.14
CA SER A 181 1.12 -1.05 0.71
C SER A 181 2.30 -0.29 1.31
N GLY A 182 2.23 -0.15 2.63
CA GLY A 182 3.06 0.74 3.42
C GLY A 182 2.84 0.48 4.90
N SER A 183 3.87 0.72 5.67
CA SER A 183 3.84 0.81 7.11
C SER A 183 3.57 2.24 7.57
N LEU A 184 3.62 2.43 8.88
CA LEU A 184 3.47 3.70 9.57
C LEU A 184 4.87 4.31 9.80
N SER A 185 5.35 4.34 11.04
CA SER A 185 6.71 4.78 11.35
C SER A 185 7.73 3.79 10.80
N HIS A 186 8.80 4.32 10.18
CA HIS A 186 9.73 3.49 9.40
C HIS A 186 11.20 3.78 9.71
N HIS A 187 11.54 3.69 10.99
CA HIS A 187 12.94 3.61 11.39
C HIS A 187 13.32 2.14 11.61
N PHE A 188 14.14 1.59 10.72
CA PHE A 188 14.68 0.24 10.92
C PHE A 188 15.58 0.17 12.16
N ALA A 189 15.73 -1.03 12.71
CA ALA A 189 16.73 -1.27 13.74
C ALA A 189 18.14 -0.95 13.23
N ASP A 190 18.92 -0.26 14.06
CA ASP A 190 20.32 0.03 13.75
C ASP A 190 21.13 -1.26 13.54
N ASN A 191 22.15 -1.18 12.69
CA ASN A 191 23.00 -2.32 12.36
C ASN A 191 23.57 -2.97 13.63
N GLY A 192 23.45 -4.30 13.72
CA GLY A 192 23.85 -5.08 14.90
C GLY A 192 22.76 -5.23 15.97
N THR A 193 21.59 -4.59 15.83
CA THR A 193 20.48 -4.68 16.81
C THR A 193 19.21 -5.35 16.26
N ALA A 194 19.19 -5.73 14.97
CA ALA A 194 18.01 -6.23 14.27
C ALA A 194 17.23 -7.33 15.01
N GLU A 195 17.92 -8.31 15.60
CA GLU A 195 17.29 -9.42 16.34
C GLU A 195 16.43 -8.92 17.52
N GLN A 196 16.87 -7.85 18.21
CA GLN A 196 16.17 -7.29 19.38
C GLN A 196 14.85 -6.59 19.00
N PHE A 197 14.76 -6.17 17.74
CA PHE A 197 13.64 -5.42 17.18
C PHE A 197 12.75 -6.26 16.27
N MET A 198 12.99 -7.57 16.16
CA MET A 198 12.17 -8.48 15.33
C MET A 198 10.67 -8.27 15.57
N HIS A 199 10.24 -8.05 16.82
CA HIS A 199 8.82 -7.83 17.18
C HIS A 199 8.54 -6.46 17.82
N LYS A 200 9.40 -5.47 17.57
CA LYS A 200 9.29 -4.14 18.21
C LYS A 200 9.37 -3.01 17.19
N VAL A 201 8.83 -1.87 17.60
CA VAL A 201 9.04 -0.57 16.98
C VAL A 201 10.32 0.02 17.55
N TRP A 202 11.01 0.85 16.79
CA TRP A 202 12.34 1.36 17.13
C TRP A 202 12.38 2.15 18.45
N SER A 203 11.35 2.95 18.72
CA SER A 203 11.30 3.71 19.97
C SER A 203 9.88 3.85 20.52
N PRO A 204 9.73 4.10 21.85
CA PRO A 204 8.44 4.41 22.44
C PRO A 204 7.77 5.64 21.81
N PHE A 205 8.53 6.63 21.37
CA PHE A 205 7.97 7.82 20.71
C PHE A 205 7.23 7.44 19.42
N LEU A 206 7.87 6.63 18.57
CA LEU A 206 7.26 6.17 17.31
C LEU A 206 6.02 5.31 17.57
N GLU A 207 6.08 4.41 18.54
CA GLU A 207 4.93 3.59 18.91
C GLU A 207 3.74 4.44 19.38
N GLN A 208 3.97 5.46 20.20
CA GLN A 208 2.90 6.36 20.65
C GLN A 208 2.32 7.19 19.49
N MET A 209 3.17 7.67 18.58
CA MET A 209 2.70 8.41 17.41
C MET A 209 1.88 7.54 16.46
N ASP A 210 2.30 6.31 16.20
CA ASP A 210 1.55 5.37 15.37
C ASP A 210 0.19 5.04 16.00
N ARG A 211 0.15 4.79 17.31
CA ARG A 211 -1.11 4.55 18.02
C ARG A 211 -2.04 5.76 17.90
N ARG A 212 -1.50 6.97 18.03
CA ARG A 212 -2.29 8.20 17.83
C ARG A 212 -2.84 8.31 16.41
N VAL A 213 -2.05 7.94 15.40
CA VAL A 213 -2.51 7.88 14.01
C VAL A 213 -3.69 6.90 13.87
N VAL A 214 -3.56 5.69 14.40
CA VAL A 214 -4.64 4.67 14.36
C VAL A 214 -5.90 5.15 15.09
N GLU A 215 -5.77 5.80 16.24
CA GLU A 215 -6.91 6.40 16.96
C GLU A 215 -7.65 7.45 16.12
N LEU A 216 -6.92 8.35 15.45
CA LEU A 216 -7.51 9.38 14.58
C LEU A 216 -8.26 8.72 13.41
N TRP A 217 -7.69 7.68 12.80
CA TRP A 217 -8.31 6.92 11.71
C TRP A 217 -9.60 6.21 12.14
N GLN A 218 -9.60 5.55 13.30
CA GLN A 218 -10.79 4.90 13.85
C GLN A 218 -11.85 5.91 14.28
N GLY A 219 -11.42 7.09 14.73
CA GLY A 219 -12.30 8.21 15.09
C GLY A 219 -12.91 8.94 13.89
N GLY A 220 -12.29 8.84 12.71
CA GLY A 220 -12.64 9.63 11.52
C GLY A 220 -12.18 11.09 11.62
N ASP A 221 -11.15 11.38 12.43
CA ASP A 221 -10.60 12.74 12.60
C ASP A 221 -9.53 13.03 11.54
N TRP A 222 -9.99 13.11 10.29
CA TRP A 222 -9.15 13.27 9.11
C TRP A 222 -8.51 14.63 9.00
N LYS A 223 -9.21 15.69 9.44
CA LYS A 223 -8.65 17.03 9.48
C LYS A 223 -7.38 17.08 10.34
N THR A 224 -7.46 16.56 11.55
CA THR A 224 -6.29 16.49 12.44
C THR A 224 -5.19 15.61 11.86
N PHE A 225 -5.53 14.43 11.33
CA PHE A 225 -4.53 13.54 10.75
C PHE A 225 -3.82 14.16 9.53
N CYS A 226 -4.55 14.76 8.60
CA CYS A 226 -3.99 15.41 7.41
C CYS A 226 -3.08 16.58 7.78
N ASP A 227 -3.46 17.40 8.77
CA ASP A 227 -2.61 18.49 9.28
C ASP A 227 -1.33 17.96 9.94
N MET A 228 -1.39 16.79 10.58
CA MET A 228 -0.23 16.14 11.21
C MET A 228 0.68 15.41 10.22
N LEU A 229 0.16 14.97 9.08
CA LEU A 229 0.82 14.02 8.18
C LEU A 229 2.23 14.47 7.71
N PRO A 230 2.45 15.74 7.30
CA PRO A 230 3.79 16.18 6.88
C PRO A 230 4.83 16.07 7.99
N LEU A 231 4.48 16.49 9.21
CA LEU A 231 5.38 16.43 10.35
C LEU A 231 5.55 15.00 10.87
N TYR A 232 4.48 14.20 10.84
CA TYR A 232 4.56 12.78 11.15
C TYR A 232 5.55 12.08 10.21
N ASN A 233 5.46 12.32 8.90
CA ASN A 233 6.42 11.79 7.94
C ASN A 233 7.86 12.19 8.29
N GLU A 234 8.10 13.48 8.54
CA GLU A 234 9.44 13.99 8.86
C GLU A 234 10.02 13.39 10.16
N LYS A 235 9.20 13.27 11.22
CA LYS A 235 9.67 12.89 12.56
C LYS A 235 9.55 11.41 12.87
N CYS A 236 8.72 10.69 12.12
CA CYS A 236 8.50 9.26 12.29
C CYS A 236 9.06 8.43 11.14
N TRP A 237 9.73 9.08 10.18
CA TRP A 237 10.25 8.46 8.96
C TRP A 237 9.16 7.65 8.29
N GLY A 238 8.06 8.29 7.90
CA GLY A 238 6.97 7.55 7.28
C GLY A 238 7.45 6.79 6.03
N GLU A 239 7.07 5.52 5.89
CA GLU A 239 7.60 4.68 4.81
C GLU A 239 7.26 5.25 3.43
N GLY A 240 8.24 5.26 2.53
CA GLY A 240 8.09 5.87 1.21
C GLY A 240 7.67 7.34 1.26
N GLY A 241 7.89 8.04 2.38
CA GLY A 241 7.45 9.42 2.59
C GLY A 241 5.95 9.57 2.91
N MET A 242 5.23 8.50 3.24
CA MET A 242 3.75 8.46 3.37
C MET A 242 2.98 8.78 2.07
N HIS A 243 3.64 8.69 0.91
CA HIS A 243 3.00 8.98 -0.37
C HIS A 243 1.86 8.01 -0.70
N ASP A 244 2.00 6.73 -0.38
CA ASP A 244 0.95 5.71 -0.50
C ASP A 244 -0.32 6.07 0.29
N THR A 245 -0.13 6.56 1.51
CA THR A 245 -1.18 6.97 2.43
C THR A 245 -1.85 8.23 1.90
N ALA A 246 -1.05 9.16 1.36
CA ALA A 246 -1.59 10.35 0.75
C ALA A 246 -2.43 10.03 -0.50
N MET A 247 -1.97 9.12 -1.36
CA MET A 247 -2.74 8.63 -2.50
C MET A 247 -4.04 7.94 -2.07
N LEU A 248 -3.99 7.07 -1.04
CA LEU A 248 -5.17 6.42 -0.50
C LEU A 248 -6.21 7.43 -0.03
N LEU A 249 -5.81 8.41 0.78
CA LEU A 249 -6.71 9.46 1.25
C LEU A 249 -7.23 10.32 0.10
N GLY A 250 -6.38 10.65 -0.88
CA GLY A 250 -6.77 11.35 -2.09
C GLY A 250 -7.91 10.67 -2.84
N ALA A 251 -7.86 9.34 -2.96
CA ALA A 251 -8.92 8.54 -3.58
C ALA A 251 -10.24 8.54 -2.78
N LEU A 252 -10.19 8.90 -1.49
CA LEU A 252 -11.33 8.88 -0.56
C LEU A 252 -11.86 10.29 -0.21
N GLY A 253 -11.26 11.36 -0.75
CA GLY A 253 -11.70 12.74 -0.50
C GLY A 253 -10.81 13.57 0.45
N TRP A 254 -9.61 13.07 0.76
CA TRP A 254 -8.58 13.76 1.55
C TRP A 254 -9.06 14.16 2.96
N ASP A 255 -8.92 15.44 3.33
CA ASP A 255 -9.34 16.03 4.60
C ASP A 255 -10.86 16.18 4.74
N ARG A 256 -11.61 15.92 3.66
CA ARG A 256 -13.08 15.88 3.64
C ARG A 256 -13.64 14.46 3.72
N TYR A 257 -12.79 13.44 3.75
CA TYR A 257 -13.22 12.08 4.05
C TYR A 257 -13.79 12.02 5.47
N ASP A 258 -14.83 11.22 5.69
CA ASP A 258 -15.56 11.12 6.96
C ASP A 258 -15.77 9.67 7.44
N GLY A 259 -15.26 8.69 6.68
CA GLY A 259 -15.33 7.27 7.03
C GLY A 259 -14.45 6.93 8.22
N LYS A 260 -14.88 5.93 9.00
CA LYS A 260 -14.12 5.40 10.15
C LYS A 260 -13.41 4.13 9.77
N VAL A 261 -12.11 4.06 10.04
CA VAL A 261 -11.27 2.92 9.64
C VAL A 261 -11.56 1.69 10.49
N GLU A 262 -11.69 0.54 9.83
CA GLU A 262 -11.75 -0.77 10.45
C GLU A 262 -10.35 -1.39 10.49
N VAL A 263 -9.83 -1.66 11.68
CA VAL A 263 -8.54 -2.35 11.86
C VAL A 263 -8.76 -3.86 11.74
N ILE A 264 -8.17 -4.48 10.73
CA ILE A 264 -8.28 -5.92 10.45
C ILE A 264 -7.19 -6.69 11.18
N THR A 265 -5.95 -6.20 11.13
CA THR A 265 -4.84 -6.70 11.95
C THR A 265 -4.45 -5.60 12.93
N PRO A 266 -4.53 -5.82 14.26
CA PRO A 266 -4.09 -4.85 15.25
C PRO A 266 -2.66 -4.38 15.00
N TYR A 267 -2.39 -3.11 15.31
CA TYR A 267 -1.06 -2.52 15.21
C TYR A 267 0.03 -3.37 15.88
N PHE A 268 1.15 -3.58 15.19
CA PHE A 268 2.29 -4.35 15.71
C PHE A 268 3.64 -3.81 15.22
N GLY A 269 4.70 -4.11 15.96
CA GLY A 269 6.08 -3.78 15.56
C GLY A 269 6.75 -4.91 14.76
N SER A 270 7.54 -4.54 13.76
CA SER A 270 8.41 -5.47 13.02
C SER A 270 9.70 -4.79 12.58
N SER A 271 10.84 -5.32 12.99
CA SER A 271 12.17 -4.83 12.57
C SER A 271 12.42 -3.34 12.84
N GLY A 272 11.73 -2.75 13.82
CA GLY A 272 11.79 -1.32 14.14
C GLY A 272 10.63 -0.49 13.60
N THR A 273 9.80 -1.03 12.71
CA THR A 273 8.76 -0.27 12.00
C THR A 273 7.35 -0.63 12.49
N GLY A 274 6.39 0.30 12.33
CA GLY A 274 5.01 0.16 12.79
C GLY A 274 4.06 -0.36 11.71
N GLN A 275 3.38 -1.48 11.96
CA GLN A 275 2.64 -2.24 10.95
C GLN A 275 1.16 -2.37 11.27
N ILE A 276 0.33 -2.43 10.24
CA ILE A 276 -1.13 -2.56 10.36
C ILE A 276 -1.75 -3.11 9.07
N ASN A 277 -2.92 -3.76 9.19
CA ASN A 277 -3.86 -3.91 8.08
C ASN A 277 -5.18 -3.24 8.46
N ALA A 278 -5.65 -2.31 7.63
CA ALA A 278 -6.80 -1.46 7.93
C ALA A 278 -7.62 -1.18 6.66
N ILE A 279 -8.94 -1.34 6.74
CA ILE A 279 -9.88 -1.02 5.66
C ILE A 279 -10.46 0.37 5.90
N PHE A 280 -10.46 1.17 4.84
CA PHE A 280 -11.03 2.50 4.77
C PHE A 280 -12.34 2.37 3.98
N PRO A 281 -13.51 2.54 4.63
CA PRO A 281 -14.79 2.47 3.92
C PRO A 281 -14.84 3.41 2.71
N VAL A 282 -15.13 2.87 1.53
CA VAL A 282 -15.29 3.70 0.34
C VAL A 282 -16.65 4.40 0.39
N THR A 283 -16.63 5.72 0.55
CA THR A 283 -17.82 6.59 0.54
C THR A 283 -17.88 7.41 -0.76
N PRO A 284 -19.05 7.96 -1.12
CA PRO A 284 -19.13 8.93 -2.21
C PRO A 284 -18.18 10.11 -1.95
N LEU A 285 -17.51 10.59 -2.99
CA LEU A 285 -16.63 11.75 -2.85
C LEU A 285 -17.44 12.97 -2.36
N PRO A 286 -16.88 13.75 -1.42
CA PRO A 286 -17.51 14.97 -0.95
C PRO A 286 -17.65 15.99 -2.09
N ALA A 287 -18.81 16.64 -2.16
CA ALA A 287 -19.15 17.64 -3.17
C ALA A 287 -18.17 18.82 -3.23
#